data_AF-A0A9E4GZS0-F1
#
_entry.id   AF-A0A9E4GZS0-F1
#
_cell.length_a   1.000
_cell.length_b   1.000
_cell.length_c   1.000
_cell.angle_alpha   90.00
_cell.angle_beta   90.00
_cell.angle_gamma   90.00
#
_symmetry.space_group_name_H-M   'P 1'
#
loop_
_entity.id
_entity.type
_entity.pdbx_description
1 polymer ?
#
loop_
_entity_poly.entity_id
_entity_poly.type
_entity_poly.pdbx_seq_one_letter_code
_entity_poly.pdbx_strand_id
1 'polypeptide(L)'
;MATRKSKPIPHGAYYKTGIPAHDPELTHTNPGTPMGELMRKHWQPVCLSEELTDVPKAIRILGEDLVAFRDRSGRVGVLQRHCSHRG
;
A
#
# COMPACT_ATOMS: atom_id res chain seq x y z
N MET A 1 -36.07 -2.98 -4.69
CA MET A 1 -36.25 -2.65 -6.12
C MET A 1 -35.09 -3.29 -6.88
N ALA A 2 -35.30 -4.45 -7.49
CA ALA A 2 -34.22 -5.27 -8.05
C ALA A 2 -33.65 -4.61 -9.32
N THR A 3 -32.36 -4.27 -9.31
CA THR A 3 -31.63 -3.80 -10.49
C THR A 3 -31.63 -4.90 -11.56
N ARG A 4 -32.34 -4.67 -12.66
CA ARG A 4 -32.37 -5.55 -13.83
C ARG A 4 -30.98 -5.57 -14.46
N LYS A 5 -30.21 -6.64 -14.24
CA LYS A 5 -28.92 -6.86 -14.93
C LYS A 5 -29.21 -6.98 -16.43
N SER A 6 -28.73 -6.03 -17.23
CA SER A 6 -28.83 -6.08 -18.69
C SER A 6 -28.00 -7.24 -19.25
N LYS A 7 -28.50 -7.91 -20.30
CA LYS A 7 -27.75 -8.98 -20.99
C LYS A 7 -26.45 -8.38 -21.59
N PRO A 8 -25.29 -9.01 -21.39
CA PRO A 8 -24.05 -8.50 -21.97
C PRO A 8 -24.07 -8.62 -23.49
N ILE A 9 -23.82 -7.50 -24.18
CA ILE A 9 -23.64 -7.46 -25.64
C ILE A 9 -22.26 -8.08 -25.95
N PRO A 10 -22.17 -9.11 -26.82
CA PRO A 10 -20.89 -9.62 -27.29
C PRO A 10 -20.03 -8.47 -27.84
N HIS A 11 -18.71 -8.47 -27.58
CA HIS A 11 -17.77 -7.42 -28.02
C HIS A 11 -18.21 -5.95 -27.74
N GLY A 12 -19.14 -5.73 -26.79
CA GLY A 12 -19.68 -4.42 -26.45
C GLY A 12 -18.80 -3.60 -25.48
N ALA A 13 -17.48 -3.82 -25.46
CA ALA A 13 -16.57 -3.12 -24.54
C ALA A 13 -16.63 -1.59 -24.73
N TYR A 14 -16.79 -1.13 -25.98
CA TYR A 14 -16.97 0.30 -26.31
C TYR A 14 -18.16 0.93 -25.58
N TYR A 15 -19.25 0.18 -25.38
CA TYR A 15 -20.46 0.66 -24.70
C TYR A 15 -20.39 0.50 -23.17
N LYS A 16 -19.37 -0.18 -22.65
CA LYS A 16 -19.08 -0.27 -21.21
C LYS A 16 -18.16 0.88 -20.78
N THR A 17 -18.64 2.11 -20.95
CA THR A 17 -17.91 3.33 -20.56
C THR A 17 -18.04 3.66 -19.07
N GLY A 18 -18.93 2.97 -18.35
CA GLY A 18 -19.09 3.14 -16.91
C GLY A 18 -17.86 2.63 -16.17
N ILE A 19 -17.12 3.54 -15.55
CA ILE A 19 -16.06 3.18 -14.60
C ILE A 19 -16.77 2.53 -13.39
N PRO A 20 -16.51 1.24 -13.09
CA PRO A 20 -17.09 0.61 -11.91
C PRO A 20 -16.58 1.30 -10.65
N ALA A 21 -17.39 1.30 -9.60
CA ALA A 21 -16.90 1.67 -8.28
C ALA A 21 -15.71 0.78 -7.88
N HIS A 22 -14.81 1.29 -7.05
CA HIS A 22 -13.68 0.50 -6.57
C HIS A 22 -14.17 -0.66 -5.70
N ASP A 23 -13.44 -1.77 -5.73
CA ASP A 23 -13.69 -2.90 -4.85
C ASP A 23 -12.98 -2.66 -3.51
N PRO A 24 -13.70 -2.39 -2.40
CA PRO A 24 -13.08 -2.10 -1.11
C PRO A 24 -12.32 -3.29 -0.52
N GLU A 25 -12.68 -4.53 -0.88
CA GLU A 25 -11.97 -5.73 -0.42
C GLU A 25 -10.56 -5.78 -1.03
N LEU A 26 -10.44 -5.42 -2.31
CA LEU A 26 -9.20 -5.49 -3.07
C LEU A 26 -8.33 -4.23 -2.99
N THR A 27 -8.93 -3.05 -2.79
CA THR A 27 -8.21 -1.78 -2.97
C THR A 27 -7.93 -1.02 -1.67
N HIS A 28 -8.60 -1.34 -0.56
CA HIS A 28 -8.28 -0.74 0.72
C HIS A 28 -7.13 -1.49 1.39
N THR A 29 -6.03 -0.80 1.73
CA THR A 29 -4.79 -1.42 2.23
C THR A 29 -4.41 -1.00 3.65
N ASN A 30 -5.26 -0.22 4.31
CA ASN A 30 -5.07 0.21 5.71
C ASN A 30 -5.15 -0.97 6.70
N PRO A 31 -4.73 -0.79 7.96
CA PRO A 31 -4.87 -1.83 8.99
C PRO A 31 -6.31 -2.32 9.11
N GLY A 32 -6.49 -3.64 9.24
CA GLY A 32 -7.80 -4.27 9.44
C GLY A 32 -8.63 -4.50 8.17
N THR A 33 -8.14 -4.12 6.98
CA THR A 33 -8.82 -4.46 5.72
C THR A 33 -8.29 -5.77 5.14
N PRO A 34 -9.11 -6.54 4.37
CA PRO A 34 -8.66 -7.82 3.81
C PRO A 34 -7.37 -7.72 3.00
N MET A 35 -7.28 -6.79 2.05
CA MET A 35 -6.05 -6.57 1.30
C MET A 35 -4.91 -6.01 2.17
N GLY A 36 -5.19 -5.14 3.14
CA GLY A 36 -4.18 -4.61 4.06
C GLY A 36 -3.49 -5.70 4.89
N GLU A 37 -4.25 -6.68 5.39
CA GLU A 37 -3.73 -7.84 6.12
C GLU A 37 -2.99 -8.83 5.21
N LEU A 38 -3.42 -8.94 3.95
CA LEU A 38 -2.72 -9.76 2.95
C LEU A 38 -1.35 -9.17 2.61
N MET A 39 -1.25 -7.87 2.35
CA MET A 39 0.00 -7.21 1.96
C MET A 39 1.07 -7.27 3.05
N ARG A 40 0.69 -7.20 4.34
CA ARG A 40 1.61 -7.31 5.50
C ARG A 40 2.26 -8.68 5.64
N LYS A 41 1.74 -9.71 4.97
CA LYS A 41 2.32 -11.05 4.93
C LYS A 41 3.37 -11.21 3.82
N HIS A 42 3.64 -10.14 3.06
CA HIS A 42 4.54 -10.15 1.90
C HIS A 42 5.55 -9.02 1.98
N TRP A 43 6.72 -9.24 1.37
CA TRP A 43 7.77 -8.23 1.26
C TRP A 43 7.33 -7.07 0.37
N GLN A 44 7.54 -5.84 0.86
CA GLN A 44 7.24 -4.61 0.12
C GLN A 44 8.52 -3.79 -0.10
N PRO A 45 8.90 -3.46 -1.34
CA PRO A 45 9.94 -2.49 -1.59
C PRO A 45 9.42 -1.08 -1.25
N VAL A 46 10.20 -0.31 -0.48
CA VAL A 46 9.77 1.03 0.02
C VAL A 46 10.67 2.18 -0.43
N CYS A 47 11.92 1.89 -0.80
CA CYS A 47 12.89 2.85 -1.31
C CYS A 47 14.05 2.12 -2.00
N LEU A 48 14.85 2.85 -2.77
CA LEU A 48 16.11 2.38 -3.31
C LEU A 48 17.21 2.43 -2.25
N SER A 49 18.19 1.54 -2.38
CA SER A 49 19.34 1.46 -1.45
C SER A 49 20.18 2.74 -1.44
N GLU A 50 20.30 3.41 -2.59
CA GLU A 50 21.05 4.67 -2.76
C GLU A 50 20.38 5.88 -2.10
N GLU A 51 19.08 5.81 -1.82
CA GLU A 51 18.37 6.86 -1.09
C GLU A 51 18.71 6.86 0.41
N LEU A 52 19.30 5.77 0.91
CA LEU A 52 19.71 5.62 2.31
C LEU A 52 21.16 6.12 2.50
N THR A 53 21.27 7.44 2.65
CA THR A 53 22.50 8.17 2.95
C THR A 53 22.67 8.38 4.46
N ASP A 54 23.44 9.40 4.88
CA ASP A 54 23.63 9.74 6.31
C ASP A 54 22.36 10.26 6.99
N VAL A 55 21.39 10.74 6.21
CA VAL A 55 20.09 11.19 6.73
C VAL A 55 19.06 10.06 6.58
N PRO A 56 18.47 9.55 7.69
CA PRO A 56 17.40 8.58 7.62
C PRO A 56 16.21 9.06 6.78
N LYS A 57 15.64 8.17 5.97
CA LYS A 57 14.51 8.46 5.10
C LYS A 57 13.20 8.15 5.82
N ALA A 58 12.35 9.16 5.97
CA ALA A 58 10.97 8.95 6.41
C ALA A 58 10.17 8.27 5.30
N ILE A 59 9.42 7.22 5.64
CA ILE A 59 8.59 6.47 4.70
C ILE A 59 7.19 6.23 5.29
N ARG A 60 6.19 6.18 4.42
CA ARG A 60 4.80 5.80 4.75
C ARG A 60 4.41 4.63 3.88
N ILE A 61 4.03 3.51 4.47
CA ILE A 61 3.53 2.34 3.74
C ILE A 61 2.40 1.67 4.52
N LEU A 62 1.35 1.23 3.83
CA LEU A 62 0.18 0.55 4.41
C LEU A 62 -0.47 1.29 5.60
N GLY A 63 -0.36 2.62 5.64
CA GLY A 63 -0.88 3.45 6.74
C GLY A 63 0.06 3.61 7.94
N GLU A 64 1.29 3.09 7.88
CA GLU A 64 2.27 3.15 8.97
C GLU A 64 3.42 4.10 8.64
N ASP A 65 3.80 4.90 9.63
CA ASP A 65 4.92 5.85 9.56
C ASP A 65 6.21 5.22 10.09
N LEU A 66 7.18 5.03 9.21
CA LEU A 66 8.46 4.38 9.51
C LEU A 66 9.65 5.28 9.12
N VAL A 67 10.84 4.87 9.57
CA VAL A 67 12.12 5.47 9.18
C VAL A 67 13.04 4.35 8.69
N ALA A 68 13.47 4.45 7.43
CA ALA A 68 14.51 3.61 6.85
C ALA A 68 15.87 4.32 6.96
N PHE A 69 16.93 3.59 7.26
CA PHE A 69 18.27 4.17 7.45
C PHE A 69 19.36 3.19 7.04
N ARG A 70 20.56 3.74 6.85
CA ARG A 70 21.81 3.00 6.78
C ARG A 70 22.65 3.32 8.01
N ASP A 71 23.06 2.30 8.76
CA ASP A 71 23.90 2.51 9.92
C ASP A 71 25.38 2.75 9.54
N ARG A 72 26.20 3.10 10.52
CA ARG A 72 27.63 3.37 10.33
C ARG A 72 28.45 2.13 9.91
N SER A 73 27.87 0.93 10.01
CA SER A 73 28.47 -0.30 9.48
C SER A 73 27.99 -0.63 8.05
N GLY A 74 27.18 0.25 7.45
CA GLY A 74 26.63 0.10 6.11
C GLY A 74 25.34 -0.73 6.04
N ARG A 75 24.79 -1.20 7.17
CA ARG A 75 23.61 -2.08 7.18
C ARG A 75 22.32 -1.26 7.05
N VAL A 76 21.37 -1.80 6.30
CA VAL A 76 20.02 -1.21 6.15
C VAL A 76 19.14 -1.65 7.32
N GLY A 77 18.40 -0.71 7.89
CA GLY A 77 17.42 -0.95 8.93
C GLY A 77 16.15 -0.13 8.74
N VAL A 78 15.07 -0.57 9.38
CA VAL A 78 13.78 0.12 9.41
C VAL A 78 13.21 0.05 10.82
N LEU A 79 12.70 1.17 11.32
CA LEU A 79 12.05 1.29 12.63
C LEU A 79 10.76 2.11 12.51
N GLN A 80 9.88 2.04 13.51
CA GLN A 80 8.80 3.02 13.62
C GLN A 80 9.37 4.43 13.79
N ARG A 81 8.68 5.40 13.18
CA ARG A 81 9.10 6.82 13.24
C ARG A 81 8.91 7.43 14.62
N HIS A 82 7.94 6.92 15.39
CA HIS A 82 7.68 7.34 16.76
C HIS A 82 8.68 6.71 17.73
N CYS A 83 9.24 7.52 18.64
CA CYS A 83 10.22 7.04 19.61
C CYS A 83 9.53 6.25 20.72
N SER A 84 10.02 5.06 21.05
CA SER A 84 9.46 4.24 22.15
C SER A 84 9.47 4.93 23.52
N HIS A 85 10.20 6.04 23.69
CA HIS A 85 10.22 6.81 24.93
C HIS A 85 8.95 7.67 25.09
N ARG A 86 8.53 8.44 24.06
CA ARG A 86 7.43 9.43 24.18
C ARG A 86 6.59 9.63 22.91
N GLY A 87 6.75 8.79 21.90
CA GLY A 87 6.18 9.01 20.56
C GLY A 87 6.97 10.02 19.76
#